data_AF-A0A6B1B801-F1
#
_entry.id   AF-A0A6B1B801-F1
#
_cell.length_a   1.000
_cell.length_b   1.000
_cell.length_c   1.000
_cell.angle_alpha   90.00
_cell.angle_beta   90.00
_cell.angle_gamma   90.00
#
_symmetry.space_group_name_H-M   'P 1'
#
loop_
_entity.id
_entity.type
_entity.pdbx_description
1 polymer ?
#
loop_
_entity_poly.entity_id
_entity_poly.type
_entity_poly.pdbx_seq_one_letter_code
_entity_poly.pdbx_strand_id
1 'polypeptide(L)'
;MDIADRLELHELPGRYGDIIDDRDWDRLGTIFTDDAVFDLTDLGAPRLEGLTAIRDFMADEAEHPRTHTMTNIYVNETADGVELKFRILALLGGGKVGTASYRDLVVKTPDGWRVQDRMLKRRRTQVYPD
;
A
#
# COMPACT_ATOMS: atom_id res chain seq x y z
N MET A 1 -3.65 20.19 -7.62
CA MET A 1 -3.57 19.79 -6.19
C MET A 1 -2.96 20.90 -5.34
N ASP A 2 -3.33 21.04 -4.06
CA ASP A 2 -2.70 22.01 -3.12
C ASP A 2 -1.68 21.33 -2.15
N ILE A 3 -1.09 22.11 -1.24
CA ILE A 3 -0.10 21.60 -0.27
C ILE A 3 -0.74 20.64 0.75
N ALA A 4 -1.96 20.90 1.18
CA ALA A 4 -2.66 20.07 2.17
C ALA A 4 -2.97 18.70 1.56
N ASP A 5 -3.44 18.67 0.31
CA ASP A 5 -3.65 17.44 -0.45
C ASP A 5 -2.34 16.63 -0.56
N ARG A 6 -1.23 17.29 -0.90
CA ARG A 6 0.08 16.62 -1.00
C ARG A 6 0.51 16.03 0.33
N LEU A 7 0.30 16.74 1.43
CA LEU A 7 0.64 16.23 2.76
C LEU A 7 -0.17 14.97 3.09
N GLU A 8 -1.49 15.01 2.91
CA GLU A 8 -2.37 13.87 3.18
C GLU A 8 -1.98 12.65 2.34
N LEU A 9 -1.72 12.85 1.04
CA LEU A 9 -1.24 11.80 0.14
C LEU A 9 0.11 11.21 0.56
N HIS A 10 1.03 12.04 1.06
CA HIS A 10 2.34 11.60 1.55
C HIS A 10 2.25 10.85 2.89
N GLU A 11 1.22 11.09 3.69
CA GLU A 11 0.99 10.38 4.96
C GLU A 11 0.32 9.02 4.77
N LEU A 12 -0.47 8.82 3.71
CA LEU A 12 -1.20 7.58 3.44
C LEU A 12 -0.33 6.31 3.55
N PRO A 13 0.87 6.22 2.95
CA PRO A 13 1.71 5.04 3.10
C PRO A 13 2.10 4.77 4.55
N GLY A 14 2.50 5.82 5.30
CA GLY A 14 2.92 5.69 6.70
C GLY A 14 1.78 5.20 7.59
N ARG A 15 0.60 5.83 7.46
CA ARG A 15 -0.60 5.43 8.19
C ARG A 15 -1.03 4.00 7.87
N TYR A 16 -0.93 3.59 6.60
CA TYR A 16 -1.16 2.21 6.21
C TYR A 16 -0.17 1.26 6.90
N GLY A 17 1.12 1.61 6.93
CA GLY A 17 2.15 0.83 7.63
C GLY A 17 1.82 0.61 9.10
N ASP A 18 1.50 1.68 9.82
CA ASP A 18 1.13 1.63 11.25
C ASP A 18 -0.11 0.74 11.46
N ILE A 19 -1.16 0.93 10.66
CA ILE A 19 -2.38 0.11 10.73
C ILE A 19 -2.06 -1.38 10.56
N ILE A 20 -1.21 -1.71 9.59
CA ILE A 20 -0.81 -3.10 9.33
C ILE A 20 0.04 -3.67 10.46
N ASP A 21 1.01 -2.90 10.96
CA ASP A 21 1.93 -3.36 12.00
C ASP A 21 1.21 -3.54 13.35
N ASP A 22 0.27 -2.64 13.68
CA ASP A 22 -0.53 -2.66 14.91
C ASP A 22 -1.76 -3.59 14.85
N ARG A 23 -2.06 -4.15 13.67
CA ARG A 23 -3.23 -5.01 13.43
C ARG A 23 -4.57 -4.30 13.62
N ASP A 24 -4.61 -2.99 13.33
CA ASP A 24 -5.78 -2.12 13.52
C ASP A 24 -6.69 -2.12 12.29
N TRP A 25 -7.25 -3.30 11.99
CA TRP A 25 -7.97 -3.58 10.74
C TRP A 25 -9.19 -2.70 10.50
N ASP A 26 -9.84 -2.27 11.57
CA ASP A 26 -11.02 -1.40 11.52
C ASP A 26 -10.69 -0.04 10.88
N ARG A 27 -9.43 0.37 10.93
CA ARG A 27 -8.96 1.62 10.32
C ARG A 27 -8.56 1.51 8.86
N LEU A 28 -8.63 0.33 8.24
CA LEU A 28 -8.30 0.18 6.82
C LEU A 28 -9.18 1.03 5.89
N GLY A 29 -10.43 1.35 6.28
CA GLY A 29 -11.29 2.31 5.56
C GLY A 29 -10.80 3.76 5.58
N THR A 30 -9.78 4.08 6.40
CA THR A 30 -9.07 5.38 6.31
C THR A 30 -8.00 5.39 5.23
N ILE A 31 -7.65 4.23 4.66
CA ILE A 31 -6.65 4.06 3.61
C ILE A 31 -7.31 3.76 2.26
N PHE A 32 -8.27 2.84 2.23
CA PHE A 32 -8.89 2.32 1.01
C PHE A 32 -10.32 2.82 0.84
N THR A 33 -10.80 2.91 -0.41
CA THR A 33 -12.23 3.03 -0.69
C THR A 33 -12.95 1.70 -0.43
N ASP A 34 -14.28 1.74 -0.27
CA ASP A 34 -15.09 0.54 -0.01
C ASP A 34 -14.99 -0.49 -1.16
N ASP A 35 -14.81 -0.02 -2.38
CA ASP A 35 -14.69 -0.79 -3.62
C ASP A 35 -13.22 -0.93 -4.10
N ALA A 36 -12.25 -0.68 -3.21
CA ALA A 36 -10.85 -0.71 -3.57
C ALA A 36 -10.38 -2.07 -4.07
N VAL A 37 -9.42 -2.07 -4.98
CA VAL A 37 -8.72 -3.28 -5.44
C VAL A 37 -7.31 -3.30 -4.88
N PHE A 38 -6.87 -4.46 -4.36
CA PHE A 38 -5.49 -4.68 -3.98
C PHE A 38 -4.93 -5.92 -4.68
N ASP A 39 -4.06 -5.69 -5.67
CA ASP A 39 -3.38 -6.73 -6.42
C ASP A 39 -2.02 -7.11 -5.77
N LEU A 40 -2.00 -8.32 -5.17
CA LEU A 40 -0.83 -8.95 -4.58
C LEU A 40 -0.27 -10.11 -5.45
N THR A 41 -0.74 -10.25 -6.69
CA THR A 41 -0.43 -11.43 -7.54
C THR A 41 1.05 -11.58 -7.86
N ASP A 42 1.80 -10.48 -7.97
CA ASP A 42 3.26 -10.53 -8.19
C ASP A 42 4.03 -11.09 -6.96
N LEU A 43 3.40 -11.09 -5.78
CA LEU A 43 3.89 -11.76 -4.57
C LEU A 43 3.47 -13.23 -4.50
N GLY A 44 2.62 -13.70 -5.40
CA GLY A 44 2.00 -15.03 -5.36
C GLY A 44 0.78 -15.11 -4.44
N ALA A 45 0.20 -13.98 -4.07
CA ALA A 45 -1.02 -13.88 -3.25
C ALA A 45 -2.23 -13.42 -4.09
N PRO A 46 -3.47 -13.49 -3.57
CA PRO A 46 -4.67 -13.15 -4.34
C PRO A 46 -4.74 -11.67 -4.76
N ARG A 47 -5.55 -11.40 -5.80
CA ARG A 47 -6.09 -10.06 -6.05
C ARG A 47 -7.38 -9.91 -5.26
N LEU A 48 -7.44 -8.90 -4.40
CA LEU A 48 -8.53 -8.65 -3.46
C LEU A 48 -9.44 -7.55 -4.00
N GLU A 49 -10.76 -7.74 -3.90
CA GLU A 49 -11.77 -6.80 -4.39
C GLU A 49 -12.68 -6.35 -3.24
N GLY A 50 -12.70 -5.05 -2.98
CA GLY A 50 -13.46 -4.41 -1.91
C GLY A 50 -12.72 -4.40 -0.56
N LEU A 51 -13.04 -3.39 0.26
CA LEU A 51 -12.44 -3.17 1.57
C LEU A 51 -12.62 -4.38 2.49
N THR A 52 -13.77 -5.05 2.45
CA THR A 52 -14.03 -6.26 3.25
C THR A 52 -13.04 -7.37 2.92
N ALA A 53 -12.85 -7.69 1.63
CA ALA A 53 -11.91 -8.73 1.23
C ALA A 53 -10.46 -8.36 1.59
N ILE A 54 -10.10 -7.08 1.46
CA ILE A 54 -8.78 -6.58 1.89
C ILE A 54 -8.62 -6.81 3.40
N ARG A 55 -9.57 -6.36 4.21
CA ARG A 55 -9.53 -6.48 5.68
C ARG A 55 -9.41 -7.94 6.12
N ASP A 56 -10.28 -8.80 5.59
CA ASP A 56 -10.34 -10.20 6.00
C ASP A 56 -9.03 -10.93 5.63
N PHE A 57 -8.47 -10.67 4.44
CA PHE A 57 -7.15 -11.19 4.08
C PHE A 57 -6.04 -10.71 5.02
N MET A 58 -6.02 -9.42 5.38
CA MET A 58 -5.02 -8.89 6.31
C MET A 58 -5.17 -9.49 7.72
N ALA A 59 -6.39 -9.76 8.16
CA ALA A 59 -6.64 -10.32 9.48
C ALA A 59 -6.27 -11.80 9.58
N ASP A 60 -6.64 -12.59 8.57
CA ASP A 60 -6.73 -14.05 8.71
C ASP A 60 -5.70 -14.82 7.88
N GLU A 61 -5.26 -14.27 6.74
CA GLU A 61 -4.44 -15.01 5.77
C GLU A 61 -3.02 -14.45 5.62
N ALA A 62 -2.84 -13.14 5.77
CA ALA A 62 -1.58 -12.49 5.50
C ALA A 62 -0.51 -12.76 6.57
N GLU A 63 0.67 -13.20 6.13
CA GLU A 63 1.88 -13.26 6.96
C GLU A 63 2.55 -11.89 7.04
N HIS A 64 2.17 -11.09 8.03
CA HIS A 64 2.73 -9.75 8.17
C HIS A 64 4.14 -9.75 8.75
N PRO A 65 5.06 -8.90 8.22
CA PRO A 65 6.34 -8.60 8.86
C PRO A 65 6.13 -7.93 10.22
N ARG A 66 7.22 -7.76 10.98
CA ARG A 66 7.18 -7.00 12.24
C ARG A 66 6.97 -5.50 12.04
N THR A 67 7.49 -4.98 10.93
CA THR A 67 7.46 -3.56 10.64
C THR A 67 7.53 -3.35 9.13
N HIS A 68 6.74 -2.38 8.66
CA HIS A 68 6.85 -1.80 7.33
C HIS A 68 7.45 -0.40 7.39
N THR A 69 8.60 -0.19 6.74
CA THR A 69 9.16 1.15 6.53
C THR A 69 8.88 1.64 5.13
N MET A 70 8.11 2.73 5.02
CA MET A 70 7.71 3.35 3.77
C MET A 70 8.80 4.32 3.29
N THR A 71 9.16 4.26 2.01
CA THR A 71 10.24 5.07 1.43
C THR A 71 9.89 5.53 0.01
N ASN A 72 10.65 6.51 -0.51
CA ASN A 72 10.53 7.01 -1.89
C ASN A 72 9.08 7.40 -2.26
N ILE A 73 8.41 8.11 -1.36
CA ILE A 73 7.00 8.51 -1.52
C ILE A 73 6.92 9.73 -2.44
N TYR A 74 6.11 9.67 -3.49
CA TYR A 74 5.77 10.81 -4.33
C TYR A 74 4.46 10.58 -5.10
N VAL A 75 3.88 11.67 -5.60
CA VAL A 75 2.61 11.65 -6.34
C VAL A 75 2.72 12.37 -7.68
N ASN A 76 1.97 11.87 -8.67
CA ASN A 76 1.74 12.49 -9.96
C ASN A 76 0.24 12.68 -10.19
N GLU A 77 -0.18 13.86 -10.65
CA GLU A 77 -1.56 14.09 -11.10
C GLU A 77 -1.79 13.35 -12.43
N THR A 78 -2.94 12.69 -12.57
CA THR A 78 -3.37 12.02 -13.80
C THR A 78 -4.79 12.46 -14.18
N ALA A 79 -5.29 12.04 -15.34
CA ALA A 79 -6.68 12.33 -15.74
C ALA A 79 -7.71 11.61 -14.85
N ASP A 80 -7.35 10.46 -14.28
CA ASP A 80 -8.25 9.57 -13.55
C ASP A 80 -8.11 9.70 -12.03
N GLY A 81 -7.22 10.58 -11.54
CA GLY A 81 -6.96 10.79 -10.12
C GLY A 81 -5.51 11.13 -9.83
N VAL A 82 -4.95 10.56 -8.76
CA VAL A 82 -3.56 10.75 -8.38
C VAL A 82 -2.85 9.42 -8.35
N GLU A 83 -1.74 9.32 -9.08
CA GLU A 83 -0.84 8.20 -8.98
C GLU A 83 0.11 8.41 -7.79
N LEU A 84 -0.02 7.61 -6.74
CA LEU A 84 0.88 7.59 -5.59
C LEU A 84 1.85 6.42 -5.73
N LYS A 85 3.15 6.71 -5.57
CA LYS A 85 4.22 5.71 -5.63
C LYS A 85 5.03 5.74 -4.36
N PHE A 86 5.31 4.56 -3.83
CA PHE A 86 6.20 4.38 -2.70
C PHE A 86 6.81 2.98 -2.70
N ARG A 87 7.74 2.74 -1.78
CA ARG A 87 8.41 1.45 -1.60
C ARG A 87 8.34 1.04 -0.15
N ILE A 88 8.46 -0.26 0.09
CA ILE A 88 8.58 -0.81 1.43
C ILE A 88 9.90 -1.51 1.65
N LEU A 89 10.40 -1.38 2.87
CA LEU A 89 11.31 -2.33 3.51
C LEU A 89 10.52 -3.02 4.62
N ALA A 90 10.38 -4.34 4.53
CA ALA A 90 9.62 -5.16 5.46
C ALA A 90 10.55 -6.07 6.27
N LEU A 91 10.45 -6.07 7.59
CA LEU A 91 11.27 -6.93 8.45
C LEU A 91 10.62 -8.32 8.64
N LEU A 92 11.11 -9.31 7.90
CA LEU A 92 10.53 -10.66 7.81
C LEU A 92 10.99 -11.64 8.91
N GLY A 93 11.88 -11.19 9.81
CA GLY A 93 12.50 -12.05 10.83
C GLY A 93 13.75 -12.78 10.34
N GLY A 94 14.52 -13.35 11.28
CA GLY A 94 15.77 -14.06 10.96
C GLY A 94 16.84 -13.22 10.25
N GLY A 95 16.82 -11.89 10.46
CA GLY A 95 17.71 -10.94 9.77
C GLY A 95 17.35 -10.66 8.31
N LYS A 96 16.22 -11.17 7.81
CA LYS A 96 15.77 -10.98 6.41
C LYS A 96 14.93 -9.73 6.25
N VAL A 97 15.08 -9.09 5.09
CA VAL A 97 14.31 -7.92 4.67
C VAL A 97 13.61 -8.23 3.34
N GLY A 98 12.30 -7.95 3.29
CA GLY A 98 11.52 -7.93 2.07
C GLY A 98 11.49 -6.54 1.46
N THR A 99 11.45 -6.45 0.12
CA THR A 99 11.28 -5.17 -0.57
C THR A 99 10.22 -5.27 -1.66
N ALA A 100 9.39 -4.24 -1.76
CA ALA A 100 8.38 -4.12 -2.81
C ALA A 100 8.18 -2.66 -3.19
N SER A 101 7.59 -2.45 -4.38
CA SER A 101 7.08 -1.14 -4.80
C SER A 101 5.57 -1.19 -4.84
N TYR A 102 4.96 -0.10 -4.41
CA TYR A 102 3.54 0.13 -4.54
C TYR A 102 3.30 1.19 -5.60
N ARG A 103 2.23 0.98 -6.35
CA ARG A 103 1.63 1.99 -7.22
C ARG A 103 0.14 2.00 -6.89
N ASP A 104 -0.32 3.15 -6.43
CA ASP A 104 -1.69 3.36 -6.05
C ASP A 104 -2.34 4.35 -7.03
N LEU A 105 -3.59 4.10 -7.40
CA LEU A 105 -4.51 5.12 -7.85
C LEU A 105 -5.28 5.61 -6.61
N VAL A 106 -5.17 6.90 -6.33
CA VAL A 106 -5.78 7.54 -5.16
C VAL A 106 -6.79 8.58 -5.64
N VAL A 107 -7.95 8.58 -5.00
CA VAL A 107 -9.07 9.48 -5.31
C VAL A 107 -9.42 10.32 -4.10
N LYS A 108 -9.92 11.53 -4.33
CA LYS A 108 -10.39 12.43 -3.27
C LYS A 108 -11.84 12.09 -2.94
N THR A 109 -12.09 11.71 -1.70
CA THR A 109 -13.43 11.43 -1.17
C THR A 109 -13.87 12.57 -0.23
N PRO A 110 -15.14 12.62 0.20
CA PRO A 110 -15.58 13.57 1.23
C PRO A 110 -14.80 13.46 2.55
N ASP A 111 -14.26 12.28 2.87
CA ASP A 111 -13.52 11.98 4.10
C ASP A 111 -11.99 12.03 3.92
N GLY A 112 -11.52 12.56 2.78
CA GLY A 112 -10.10 12.68 2.45
C GLY A 112 -9.65 11.78 1.30
N TRP A 113 -8.35 11.69 1.08
CA TRP A 113 -7.75 10.88 0.03
C TRP A 113 -7.79 9.40 0.38
N ARG A 114 -8.19 8.54 -0.57
CA ARG A 114 -8.30 7.08 -0.41
C ARG A 114 -7.78 6.33 -1.63
N VAL A 115 -7.19 5.18 -1.39
CA VAL A 115 -6.66 4.27 -2.41
C VAL A 115 -7.83 3.50 -3.03
N GLN A 116 -7.99 3.66 -4.34
CA GLN A 116 -8.98 2.98 -5.18
C GLN A 116 -8.41 1.71 -5.81
N ASP A 117 -7.15 1.76 -6.24
CA ASP A 117 -6.43 0.62 -6.80
C ASP A 117 -5.03 0.63 -6.23
N ARG A 118 -4.57 -0.52 -5.74
CA ARG A 118 -3.22 -0.73 -5.26
C ARG A 118 -2.62 -1.95 -5.95
N MET A 119 -1.48 -1.74 -6.59
CA MET A 119 -0.67 -2.81 -7.16
C MET A 119 0.66 -2.91 -6.43
N LEU A 120 0.97 -4.10 -5.93
CA LEU A 120 2.27 -4.45 -5.39
C LEU A 120 3.15 -5.09 -6.46
N LYS A 121 4.39 -4.64 -6.57
CA LYS A 121 5.44 -5.32 -7.35
C LYS A 121 6.63 -5.68 -6.47
N ARG A 122 6.94 -6.97 -6.40
CA ARG A 122 8.13 -7.49 -5.72
C ARG A 122 9.37 -7.00 -6.47
N ARG A 123 10.32 -6.40 -5.74
CA ARG A 123 11.62 -6.08 -6.34
C ARG A 123 12.48 -7.34 -6.32
N ARG A 124 12.74 -7.86 -7.51
CA ARG A 124 13.65 -9.00 -7.71
C ARG A 124 15.06 -8.46 -7.92
N THR A 125 16.07 -9.22 -7.49
CA THR A 125 17.44 -8.95 -7.85
C THR A 125 17.55 -8.98 -9.37
N GLN A 126 17.97 -7.87 -9.96
CA GLN A 126 18.43 -7.88 -11.34
C GLN A 126 19.79 -8.57 -11.32
N VAL A 127 19.87 -9.80 -11.82
CA VAL A 127 21.17 -10.41 -12.10
C VAL A 127 21.72 -9.68 -13.31
N TYR A 128 22.71 -8.82 -13.09
CA TYR A 128 23.50 -8.29 -14.19
C TYR A 128 24.45 -9.40 -14.63
N PRO A 129 24.47 -9.77 -15.92
CA PRO A 129 25.55 -10.62 -16.41
C PRO A 129 26.89 -9.89 -16.21
N ASP A 130 27.91 -10.65 -15.82
CA ASP A 130 29.29 -10.17 -15.68
C ASP A 130 29.87 -9.61 -16.99
#